data_AF-A0A383DG58-F1
#
_entry.id   AF-A0A383DG58-F1
#
_cell.length_a   1.000
_cell.length_b   1.000
_cell.length_c   1.000
_cell.angle_alpha   90.00
_cell.angle_beta   90.00
_cell.angle_gamma   90.00
#
_symmetry.space_group_name_H-M   'P 1'
#
loop_
_entity.id
_entity.type
_entity.pdbx_description
1 polymer ?
#
loop_
_entity_poly.entity_id
_entity_poly.type
_entity_poly.pdbx_seq_one_letter_code
_entity_poly.pdbx_strand_id
1 'polypeptide(L)'
;MALNHSNHKHGEGRECVITRRACFSSSHRYWLPEKSPEENFALFGKCSFSPGHGHNYELIVSMGGELDPYGMVLNLSDVKHSIKDKVTGPLDFRFLNEVWPEFDMSNDAGILPTTEALVSIIWKRLKNDLPLTSLRLYESPTLWADYHGKKMEALLTVQTHFNAAHRLAKDEISLSENKKIYGKCARVNGHGHNYFLDVTVR
;
A
#
# COMPACT_ATOMS: atom_id res chain seq x y z
N MET A 1 -26.29 -6.12 44.89
CA MET A 1 -25.32 -6.13 43.78
C MET A 1 -26.04 -5.70 42.53
N ALA A 2 -25.86 -4.44 42.12
CA ALA A 2 -26.43 -3.94 40.87
C ALA A 2 -25.64 -4.50 39.69
N LEU A 3 -26.31 -5.25 38.81
CA LEU A 3 -25.74 -5.68 37.54
C LEU A 3 -25.53 -4.43 36.68
N ASN A 4 -24.27 -4.01 36.50
CA ASN A 4 -23.88 -3.04 35.49
C ASN A 4 -24.26 -3.61 34.11
N HIS A 5 -25.46 -3.31 33.64
CA HIS A 5 -25.79 -3.44 32.22
C HIS A 5 -25.13 -2.26 31.54
N SER A 6 -23.89 -2.45 31.07
CA SER A 6 -23.24 -1.43 30.25
C SER A 6 -24.05 -1.27 28.97
N ASN A 7 -24.77 -0.16 28.91
CA ASN A 7 -25.78 0.14 27.90
C ASN A 7 -25.08 0.64 26.64
N HIS A 8 -24.22 -0.18 26.03
CA HIS A 8 -23.49 0.14 24.80
C HIS A 8 -24.44 0.14 23.61
N LYS A 9 -25.32 1.14 23.53
CA LYS A 9 -26.13 1.37 22.33
C LYS A 9 -25.17 1.54 21.15
N HIS A 10 -25.43 0.82 20.06
CA HIS A 10 -24.63 0.84 18.85
C HIS A 10 -23.13 0.47 19.02
N GLY A 11 -22.76 -0.17 20.12
CA GLY A 11 -21.37 -0.61 20.35
C GLY A 11 -20.44 0.49 20.85
N GLU A 12 -20.97 1.60 21.36
CA GLU A 12 -20.23 2.71 21.96
C GLU A 12 -19.08 2.24 22.87
N GLY A 13 -17.89 2.82 22.70
CA GLY A 13 -16.68 2.47 23.47
C GLY A 13 -15.94 1.22 22.97
N ARG A 14 -16.44 0.50 21.97
CA ARG A 14 -15.69 -0.59 21.33
C ARG A 14 -14.70 -0.04 20.32
N GLU A 15 -13.47 -0.55 20.33
CA GLU A 15 -12.48 -0.22 19.32
C GLU A 15 -12.87 -0.76 17.94
N CYS A 16 -12.70 0.08 16.92
CA CYS A 16 -12.89 -0.30 15.54
C CYS A 16 -11.85 0.43 14.67
N VAL A 17 -11.36 -0.28 13.64
CA VAL A 17 -10.54 0.32 12.59
C VAL A 17 -11.40 0.43 11.34
N ILE A 18 -11.47 1.65 10.79
CA ILE A 18 -12.08 1.91 9.50
C ILE A 18 -10.99 2.22 8.47
N THR A 19 -11.25 1.82 7.23
CA THR A 19 -10.33 2.06 6.14
C THR A 19 -11.03 2.80 5.01
N ARG A 20 -10.36 3.81 4.45
CA ARG A 20 -10.84 4.56 3.29
C ARG A 20 -9.82 4.50 2.17
N ARG A 21 -10.32 4.18 0.97
CA ARG A 21 -9.55 4.26 -0.27
C ARG A 21 -9.66 5.65 -0.90
N ALA A 22 -8.55 6.15 -1.42
CA ALA A 22 -8.48 7.33 -2.28
C ALA A 22 -7.50 7.07 -3.44
N CYS A 23 -7.72 7.72 -4.58
CA CYS A 23 -6.87 7.57 -5.77
C CYS A 23 -6.44 8.96 -6.26
N PHE A 24 -5.26 9.03 -6.86
CA PHE A 24 -4.76 10.20 -7.56
C PHE A 24 -3.76 9.77 -8.64
N SER A 25 -3.64 10.54 -9.71
CA SER A 25 -2.72 10.28 -10.82
C SER A 25 -1.62 11.32 -10.82
N SER A 26 -0.35 10.90 -10.72
CA SER A 26 0.78 11.84 -10.71
C SER A 26 1.97 11.29 -11.49
N SER A 27 2.77 12.18 -12.04
CA SER A 27 4.07 11.85 -12.62
C SER A 27 5.21 12.15 -11.65
N HIS A 28 6.35 11.49 -11.83
CA HIS A 28 7.58 11.77 -11.11
C HIS A 28 8.82 11.37 -11.91
N ARG A 29 9.98 11.81 -11.43
CA ARG A 29 11.29 11.44 -11.96
C ARG A 29 12.27 11.22 -10.81
N TYR A 30 13.07 10.16 -10.90
CA TYR A 30 14.18 9.96 -10.00
C TYR A 30 15.44 10.56 -10.61
N TRP A 31 15.93 11.63 -10.01
CA TRP A 31 17.11 12.33 -10.48
C TRP A 31 17.85 12.97 -9.31
N LEU A 32 19.10 12.57 -9.14
CA LEU A 32 20.03 13.13 -8.17
C LEU A 32 20.91 14.17 -8.89
N PRO A 33 20.79 15.48 -8.59
CA PRO A 33 21.53 16.55 -9.27
C PRO A 33 23.05 16.44 -9.15
N GLU A 34 23.53 15.82 -8.08
CA GLU A 34 24.95 15.61 -7.79
C GLU A 34 25.58 14.45 -8.57
N LYS A 35 24.79 13.71 -9.36
CA LYS A 35 25.23 12.54 -10.14
C LYS A 35 25.21 12.80 -11.64
N SER A 36 26.09 12.12 -12.37
CA SER A 36 26.08 12.15 -13.82
C SER A 36 24.81 11.53 -14.41
N PRO A 37 24.47 11.80 -15.69
CA PRO A 37 23.38 11.11 -16.37
C PRO A 37 23.51 9.58 -16.37
N GLU A 38 24.72 9.07 -16.58
CA GLU A 38 25.02 7.63 -16.60
C GLU A 38 24.84 7.01 -15.22
N GLU A 39 25.28 7.69 -14.16
CA GLU A 39 25.09 7.25 -12.78
C GLU A 39 23.60 7.23 -12.39
N ASN A 40 22.84 8.27 -12.74
CA ASN A 40 21.40 8.30 -12.54
C ASN A 40 20.68 7.19 -13.31
N PHE A 41 21.11 6.90 -14.54
CA PHE A 41 20.57 5.78 -15.32
C PHE A 41 20.94 4.43 -14.70
N ALA A 42 22.16 4.26 -14.22
CA ALA A 42 22.59 3.03 -13.55
C ALA A 42 21.80 2.76 -12.26
N LEU A 43 21.44 3.81 -11.50
CA LEU A 43 20.68 3.68 -10.25
C LEU A 43 19.17 3.47 -10.47
N PHE A 44 18.56 4.24 -11.38
CA PHE A 44 17.10 4.33 -11.48
C PHE A 44 16.54 3.84 -12.82
N GLY A 45 17.39 3.49 -13.78
CA GLY A 45 16.99 3.02 -15.10
C GLY A 45 16.01 3.97 -15.78
N LYS A 46 14.89 3.43 -16.27
CA LYS A 46 13.85 4.22 -16.96
C LYS A 46 13.22 5.31 -16.07
N CYS A 47 13.30 5.18 -14.75
CA CYS A 47 12.73 6.16 -13.83
C CYS A 47 13.49 7.49 -13.82
N SER A 48 14.72 7.54 -14.35
CA SER A 48 15.51 8.77 -14.50
C SER A 48 15.33 9.50 -15.83
N PHE A 49 14.57 8.93 -16.77
CA PHE A 49 14.28 9.57 -18.05
C PHE A 49 13.49 10.87 -17.87
N SER A 50 13.81 11.87 -18.69
CA SER A 50 13.03 13.11 -18.80
C SER A 50 11.91 12.93 -19.84
N PRO A 51 10.70 13.48 -19.64
CA PRO A 51 10.26 14.34 -18.53
C PRO A 51 9.83 13.59 -17.25
N GLY A 52 9.98 12.27 -17.21
CA GLY A 52 9.55 11.41 -16.11
C GLY A 52 8.57 10.35 -16.60
N HIS A 53 7.91 9.69 -15.66
CA HIS A 53 6.81 8.75 -15.91
C HIS A 53 5.73 8.96 -14.85
N GLY A 54 4.61 8.24 -14.90
CA GLY A 54 3.55 8.43 -13.92
C GLY A 54 2.75 7.18 -13.63
N HIS A 55 1.96 7.30 -12.56
CA HIS A 55 1.21 6.21 -11.96
C HIS A 55 -0.19 6.66 -11.56
N ASN A 56 -1.09 5.69 -11.48
CA ASN A 56 -2.39 5.84 -10.85
C ASN A 56 -2.29 5.30 -9.44
N TYR A 57 -1.93 6.17 -8.49
CA TYR A 57 -1.70 5.78 -7.12
C TYR A 57 -3.02 5.44 -6.42
N GLU A 58 -3.00 4.41 -5.58
CA GLU A 58 -4.10 4.06 -4.67
C GLU A 58 -3.61 4.15 -3.22
N LEU A 59 -4.20 5.06 -2.45
CA LEU A 59 -3.93 5.26 -1.04
C LEU A 59 -5.03 4.60 -0.21
N ILE A 60 -4.63 3.68 0.65
CA ILE A 60 -5.45 3.05 1.68
C ILE A 60 -5.11 3.70 3.01
N VAL A 61 -6.07 4.44 3.57
CA VAL A 61 -5.94 5.13 4.86
C VAL A 61 -6.69 4.34 5.91
N SER A 62 -5.98 3.79 6.90
CA SER A 62 -6.59 3.11 8.05
C SER A 62 -6.56 4.02 9.27
N MET A 63 -7.69 4.14 9.95
CA MET A 63 -7.88 4.98 11.13
C MET A 63 -8.58 4.18 12.23
N GLY A 64 -8.17 4.39 13.47
CA GLY A 64 -8.67 3.64 14.62
C GLY A 64 -9.23 4.55 15.69
N GLY A 65 -10.20 4.03 16.43
CA GLY A 65 -10.78 4.71 17.58
C GLY A 65 -11.95 3.93 18.17
N GLU A 66 -12.50 4.44 19.26
CA GLU A 66 -13.72 3.91 19.85
C GLU A 66 -14.94 4.37 19.05
N LEU A 67 -15.96 3.51 18.98
CA LEU A 67 -17.25 3.89 18.44
C LEU A 67 -17.93 4.93 19.35
N ASP A 68 -18.45 5.99 18.73
CA ASP A 68 -19.31 6.97 19.38
C ASP A 68 -20.71 6.38 19.71
N PRO A 69 -21.61 7.12 20.40
CA PRO A 69 -22.97 6.66 20.70
C PRO A 69 -23.82 6.30 19.47
N TYR A 70 -23.40 6.73 18.28
CA TYR A 70 -24.06 6.49 17.00
C TYR A 70 -23.44 5.33 16.22
N GLY A 71 -22.38 4.70 16.75
CA GLY A 71 -21.70 3.57 16.12
C GLY A 71 -20.69 3.97 15.04
N MET A 72 -20.10 5.16 15.13
CA MET A 72 -19.09 5.65 14.19
C MET A 72 -17.73 5.86 14.88
N VAL A 73 -16.64 5.48 14.22
CA VAL A 73 -15.28 5.84 14.67
C VAL A 73 -14.96 7.30 14.32
N LEU A 74 -15.33 7.71 13.10
CA LEU A 74 -15.13 9.05 12.56
C LEU A 74 -16.27 9.39 11.60
N ASN A 75 -16.53 10.70 11.43
CA ASN A 75 -17.38 11.17 10.35
C ASN A 75 -16.66 11.01 9.00
N LEU A 76 -17.19 10.15 8.13
CA LEU A 76 -16.59 9.83 6.84
C LEU A 76 -16.49 11.02 5.88
N SER A 77 -17.30 12.07 6.08
CA SER A 77 -17.20 13.31 5.31
C SER A 77 -15.94 14.09 5.69
N ASP A 78 -15.60 14.18 6.97
CA ASP A 78 -14.42 14.89 7.44
C ASP A 78 -13.14 14.17 7.01
N VAL A 79 -13.15 12.83 7.10
CA VAL A 79 -12.08 11.98 6.54
C VAL A 79 -11.88 12.24 5.05
N LYS A 80 -12.97 12.30 4.27
CA LYS A 80 -12.92 12.59 2.84
C LYS A 80 -12.31 13.96 2.56
N HIS A 81 -12.71 14.99 3.30
CA HIS A 81 -12.19 16.35 3.11
C HIS A 81 -10.70 16.44 3.47
N SER A 82 -10.29 15.90 4.62
CA SER A 82 -8.86 15.91 5.01
C SER A 82 -7.97 15.22 3.97
N ILE A 83 -8.35 14.04 3.49
CA ILE A 83 -7.61 13.34 2.42
C ILE A 83 -7.61 14.15 1.12
N LYS A 84 -8.74 14.74 0.75
CA LYS A 84 -8.83 15.53 -0.49
C LYS A 84 -7.95 16.77 -0.41
N ASP A 85 -8.07 17.55 0.65
CA ASP A 85 -7.45 18.87 0.74
C ASP A 85 -5.93 18.76 0.94
N LYS A 86 -5.47 17.72 1.65
CA LYS A 86 -4.05 17.55 1.98
C LYS A 86 -3.28 16.61 1.07
N VAL A 87 -3.98 15.74 0.34
CA VAL A 87 -3.33 14.67 -0.44
C VAL A 87 -3.81 14.68 -1.88
N THR A 88 -5.04 14.25 -2.18
CA THR A 88 -5.42 14.03 -3.58
C THR A 88 -5.54 15.35 -4.36
N GLY A 89 -6.08 16.41 -3.76
CA GLY A 89 -6.20 17.72 -4.41
C GLY A 89 -4.84 18.32 -4.82
N PRO A 90 -3.83 18.34 -3.92
CA PRO A 90 -2.50 18.80 -4.27
C PRO A 90 -1.74 17.90 -5.25
N LEU A 91 -1.96 16.58 -5.26
CA LEU A 91 -1.16 15.62 -6.03
C LEU A 91 -1.78 15.23 -7.38
N ASP A 92 -3.11 15.18 -7.49
CA ASP A 92 -3.80 14.68 -8.67
C ASP A 92 -3.54 15.56 -9.90
N PHE A 93 -3.18 14.92 -11.02
CA PHE A 93 -2.71 15.53 -12.27
C PHE A 93 -1.47 16.44 -12.11
N ARG A 94 -0.54 16.10 -11.22
CA ARG A 94 0.69 16.88 -10.98
C ARG A 94 1.97 16.07 -11.14
N PHE A 95 3.08 16.79 -11.29
CA PHE A 95 4.44 16.25 -11.25
C PHE A 95 5.00 16.35 -9.82
N LEU A 96 5.12 15.22 -9.13
CA LEU A 96 5.41 15.12 -7.70
C LEU A 96 6.63 15.91 -7.26
N ASN A 97 7.70 15.90 -8.06
CA ASN A 97 8.95 16.59 -7.78
C ASN A 97 8.79 18.10 -7.51
N GLU A 98 7.68 18.71 -7.93
CA GLU A 98 7.41 20.15 -7.79
C GLU A 98 6.22 20.46 -6.86
N VAL A 99 5.47 19.45 -6.40
CA VAL A 99 4.23 19.69 -5.64
C VAL A 99 4.53 20.14 -4.21
N TRP A 100 5.51 19.51 -3.57
CA TRP A 100 5.83 19.70 -2.16
C TRP A 100 7.31 20.01 -1.98
N PRO A 101 7.67 20.90 -1.04
CA PRO A 101 9.05 21.34 -0.84
C PRO A 101 9.97 20.19 -0.40
N GLU A 102 9.43 19.12 0.18
CA GLU A 102 10.21 17.93 0.51
C GLU A 102 10.77 17.20 -0.73
N PHE A 103 10.16 17.39 -1.91
CA PHE A 103 10.61 16.77 -3.15
C PHE A 103 11.52 17.67 -4.01
N ASP A 104 11.79 18.89 -3.53
CA ASP A 104 12.70 19.81 -4.21
C ASP A 104 14.15 19.38 -3.99
N MET A 105 14.73 18.73 -5.00
CA MET A 105 16.11 18.25 -5.00
C MET A 105 17.17 19.37 -5.05
N SER A 106 16.77 20.64 -5.19
CA SER A 106 17.70 21.77 -5.05
C SER A 106 17.96 22.17 -3.58
N ASN A 107 17.17 21.63 -2.65
CA ASN A 107 17.33 21.81 -1.21
C ASN A 107 18.18 20.68 -0.61
N ASP A 108 19.05 21.01 0.37
CA ASP A 108 19.83 20.04 1.14
C ASP A 108 18.98 18.97 1.84
N ALA A 109 17.71 19.30 2.15
CA ALA A 109 16.74 18.38 2.75
C ALA A 109 15.83 17.68 1.71
N GLY A 110 16.05 17.91 0.42
CA GLY A 110 15.28 17.34 -0.67
C GLY A 110 15.39 15.81 -0.72
N ILE A 111 14.27 15.14 -0.98
CA ILE A 111 14.22 13.69 -1.13
C ILE A 111 13.53 13.31 -2.44
N LEU A 112 13.95 12.18 -3.02
CA LEU A 112 13.29 11.63 -4.20
C LEU A 112 11.84 11.25 -3.88
N PRO A 113 10.90 11.44 -4.84
CA PRO A 113 9.50 11.08 -4.67
C PRO A 113 9.28 9.56 -4.85
N THR A 114 10.00 8.74 -4.06
CA THR A 114 9.79 7.29 -4.01
C THR A 114 8.47 6.95 -3.33
N THR A 115 7.96 5.73 -3.53
CA THR A 115 6.72 5.29 -2.89
C THR A 115 6.81 5.40 -1.36
N GLU A 116 7.96 5.03 -0.79
CA GLU A 116 8.24 5.09 0.65
C GLU A 116 8.31 6.52 1.17
N ALA A 117 9.02 7.41 0.45
CA ALA A 117 9.08 8.83 0.78
C ALA A 117 7.69 9.46 0.75
N LEU A 118 6.94 9.21 -0.32
CA LEU A 118 5.61 9.75 -0.53
C LEU A 118 4.62 9.32 0.56
N VAL A 119 4.55 8.03 0.91
CA VAL A 119 3.64 7.55 1.97
C VAL A 119 4.02 8.14 3.34
N SER A 120 5.32 8.30 3.63
CA SER A 120 5.77 8.90 4.89
C SER A 120 5.40 10.38 5.00
N ILE A 121 5.43 11.12 3.88
CA ILE A 121 5.06 12.53 3.82
C ILE A 121 3.53 12.71 3.90
N ILE A 122 2.77 11.84 3.24
CA ILE A 122 1.31 11.77 3.36
C ILE A 122 0.93 11.54 4.83
N TRP A 123 1.59 10.61 5.52
CA TRP A 123 1.39 10.39 6.96
C TRP A 123 1.58 11.68 7.76
N LYS A 124 2.68 12.40 7.54
CA LYS A 124 2.97 13.66 8.26
C LYS A 124 1.87 14.71 8.04
N ARG A 125 1.27 14.77 6.85
CA ARG A 125 0.19 15.72 6.51
C ARG A 125 -1.14 15.34 7.15
N LEU A 126 -1.48 14.05 7.22
CA LEU A 126 -2.76 13.55 7.71
C LEU A 126 -2.83 13.30 9.23
N LYS A 127 -1.70 12.95 9.88
CA LYS A 127 -1.68 12.48 11.28
C LYS A 127 -2.24 13.46 12.32
N ASN A 128 -2.29 14.75 12.00
CA ASN A 128 -2.81 15.78 12.92
C ASN A 128 -4.33 15.95 12.79
N ASP A 129 -4.94 15.46 11.71
CA ASP A 129 -6.38 15.56 11.47
C ASP A 129 -7.09 14.23 11.74
N LEU A 130 -6.39 13.12 11.53
CA LEU A 130 -6.94 11.77 11.54
C LEU A 130 -6.16 10.87 12.50
N PRO A 131 -6.85 10.02 13.30
CA PRO A 131 -6.21 9.03 14.16
C PRO A 131 -5.71 7.84 13.34
N LEU A 132 -4.63 8.06 12.59
CA LEU A 132 -4.05 7.07 11.67
C LEU A 132 -3.49 5.86 12.42
N THR A 133 -3.79 4.67 11.91
CA THR A 133 -3.17 3.40 12.35
C THR A 133 -2.17 2.87 11.32
N SER A 134 -2.48 2.99 10.03
CA SER A 134 -1.59 2.65 8.94
C SER A 134 -1.97 3.35 7.65
N LEU A 135 -0.99 3.56 6.78
CA LEU A 135 -1.19 3.90 5.38
C LEU A 135 -0.60 2.80 4.50
N ARG A 136 -1.28 2.49 3.40
CA ARG A 136 -0.69 1.76 2.27
C ARG A 136 -0.81 2.60 1.03
N LEU A 137 0.28 2.78 0.31
CA LEU A 137 0.30 3.48 -0.97
C LEU A 137 0.73 2.52 -2.07
N TYR A 138 -0.20 2.17 -2.94
CA TYR A 138 0.10 1.46 -4.18
C TYR A 138 0.60 2.46 -5.20
N GLU A 139 1.82 2.25 -5.70
CA GLU A 139 2.31 2.89 -6.92
C GLU A 139 1.78 2.15 -8.16
N SER A 140 1.66 0.83 -8.06
CA SER A 140 1.00 0.00 -9.06
C SER A 140 0.29 -1.19 -8.37
N PRO A 141 -0.52 -1.99 -9.09
CA PRO A 141 -1.15 -3.18 -8.51
C PRO A 141 -0.16 -4.18 -7.89
N THR A 142 1.11 -4.12 -8.28
CA THR A 142 2.16 -5.04 -7.83
C THR A 142 3.28 -4.37 -7.03
N LEU A 143 3.16 -3.07 -6.70
CA LEU A 143 4.17 -2.34 -5.93
C LEU A 143 3.48 -1.40 -4.94
N TRP A 144 3.73 -1.57 -3.65
CA TRP A 144 3.20 -0.67 -2.62
C TRP A 144 4.14 -0.50 -1.44
N ALA A 145 3.97 0.62 -0.73
CA ALA A 145 4.61 0.86 0.56
C ALA A 145 3.57 0.91 1.69
N ASP A 146 3.81 0.16 2.75
CA ASP A 146 3.07 0.24 4.02
C ASP A 146 3.82 1.13 5.01
N TYR A 147 3.10 2.01 5.73
CA TYR A 147 3.67 2.89 6.75
C TYR A 147 2.79 2.94 8.01
N HIS A 148 3.40 2.63 9.16
CA HIS A 148 2.71 2.48 10.45
C HIS A 148 3.07 3.58 11.48
N GLY A 149 3.62 4.71 11.03
CA GLY A 149 3.89 5.86 11.90
C GLY A 149 5.20 5.81 12.71
N LYS A 150 5.92 4.68 12.72
CA LYS A 150 7.25 4.56 13.35
C LYS A 150 8.33 5.13 12.44
N LYS A 151 9.41 5.69 13.03
CA LYS A 151 10.50 6.36 12.30
C LYS A 151 11.06 5.45 11.18
N MET A 152 10.74 5.80 9.93
CA MET A 152 11.28 5.19 8.70
C MET A 152 11.13 3.66 8.60
N GLU A 153 10.10 3.06 9.22
CA GLU A 153 9.74 1.67 8.96
C GLU A 153 8.66 1.62 7.88
N ALA A 154 9.02 2.01 6.66
CA ALA A 154 8.19 1.73 5.50
C ALA A 154 8.50 0.31 5.02
N LEU A 155 7.46 -0.50 4.81
CA LEU A 155 7.61 -1.82 4.23
C LEU A 155 7.28 -1.73 2.74
N LEU A 156 8.29 -1.88 1.88
CA LEU A 156 8.06 -1.92 0.42
C LEU A 156 7.78 -3.37 0.02
N THR A 157 6.68 -3.59 -0.68
CA THR A 157 6.30 -4.90 -1.20
C THR A 157 6.16 -4.89 -2.71
N VAL A 158 6.78 -5.89 -3.35
CA VAL A 158 6.65 -6.19 -4.77
C VAL A 158 5.97 -7.53 -4.93
N GLN A 159 4.94 -7.58 -5.78
CA GLN A 159 4.30 -8.83 -6.20
C GLN A 159 4.81 -9.25 -7.57
N THR A 160 5.22 -10.50 -7.69
CA THR A 160 5.45 -11.16 -8.98
C THR A 160 4.59 -12.41 -9.09
N HIS A 161 4.39 -12.92 -10.30
CA HIS A 161 3.67 -14.16 -10.50
C HIS A 161 4.42 -15.11 -11.43
N PHE A 162 4.25 -16.40 -11.20
CA PHE A 162 4.70 -17.43 -12.12
C PHE A 162 3.64 -18.53 -12.23
N ASN A 163 3.64 -19.19 -13.39
CA ASN A 163 2.73 -20.29 -13.65
C ASN A 163 3.53 -21.59 -13.54
N ALA A 164 3.08 -22.49 -12.68
CA ALA A 164 3.68 -23.81 -12.56
C ALA A 164 2.59 -24.88 -12.54
N ALA A 165 2.89 -26.01 -13.19
CA ALA A 165 2.06 -27.18 -13.13
C ALA A 165 2.56 -28.11 -12.02
N HIS A 166 1.63 -28.78 -11.34
CA HIS A 166 1.97 -29.78 -10.34
C HIS A 166 1.08 -31.01 -10.46
N ARG A 167 1.63 -32.12 -9.97
CA ARG A 167 0.93 -33.38 -9.77
C ARG A 167 1.27 -33.88 -8.37
N LEU A 168 0.24 -34.22 -7.61
CA LEU A 168 0.38 -34.90 -6.33
C LEU A 168 0.03 -36.38 -6.53
N ALA A 169 1.03 -37.24 -6.48
CA ALA A 169 0.85 -38.68 -6.55
C ALA A 169 1.94 -39.38 -5.74
N LYS A 170 1.56 -40.47 -5.08
CA LYS A 170 2.50 -41.43 -4.48
C LYS A 170 2.69 -42.58 -5.46
N ASP A 171 3.94 -42.92 -5.74
CA ASP A 171 4.28 -43.98 -6.70
C ASP A 171 3.90 -45.38 -6.19
N GLU A 172 3.78 -45.53 -4.87
CA GLU A 172 3.51 -46.79 -4.16
C GLU A 172 2.05 -47.26 -4.27
N ILE A 173 1.13 -46.39 -4.73
CA ILE A 173 -0.32 -46.67 -4.76
C ILE A 173 -0.92 -46.44 -6.14
N SER A 174 -2.07 -47.06 -6.39
CA SER A 174 -2.71 -46.98 -7.70
C SER A 174 -3.15 -45.54 -8.05
N LEU A 175 -3.30 -45.25 -9.34
CA LEU A 175 -3.88 -43.98 -9.80
C LEU A 175 -5.28 -43.74 -9.22
N SER A 176 -6.06 -44.80 -9.00
CA SER A 176 -7.39 -44.71 -8.44
C SER A 176 -7.36 -44.25 -6.98
N GLU A 177 -6.41 -44.76 -6.19
CA GLU A 177 -6.20 -44.37 -4.79
C GLU A 177 -5.59 -42.97 -4.71
N ASN A 178 -4.62 -42.66 -5.55
CA ASN A 178 -4.10 -41.30 -5.70
C ASN A 178 -5.20 -40.28 -6.02
N LYS A 179 -6.14 -40.61 -6.92
CA LYS A 179 -7.30 -39.75 -7.24
C LYS A 179 -8.27 -39.63 -6.07
N LYS A 180 -8.44 -40.66 -5.24
CA LYS A 180 -9.25 -40.56 -4.01
C LYS A 180 -8.60 -39.64 -2.97
N ILE A 181 -7.26 -39.65 -2.86
CA ILE A 181 -6.51 -38.85 -1.87
C ILE A 181 -6.32 -37.40 -2.35
N TYR A 182 -5.77 -37.21 -3.55
CA TYR A 182 -5.34 -35.90 -4.06
C TYR A 182 -6.28 -35.30 -5.11
N GLY A 183 -7.38 -35.98 -5.45
CA GLY A 183 -8.40 -35.45 -6.36
C GLY A 183 -7.85 -35.09 -7.75
N LYS A 184 -8.16 -33.86 -8.22
CA LYS A 184 -7.70 -33.35 -9.51
C LYS A 184 -6.17 -33.23 -9.59
N CYS A 185 -5.48 -33.11 -8.46
CA CYS A 185 -4.03 -33.02 -8.39
C CYS A 185 -3.33 -34.34 -8.74
N ALA A 186 -4.01 -35.49 -8.64
CA ALA A 186 -3.48 -36.79 -9.05
C ALA A 186 -3.61 -37.11 -10.53
N ARG A 187 -4.22 -36.21 -11.33
CA ARG A 187 -4.34 -36.41 -12.79
C ARG A 187 -2.94 -36.60 -13.39
N VAL A 188 -2.84 -37.54 -14.33
CA VAL A 188 -1.55 -37.96 -14.93
C VAL A 188 -0.81 -36.77 -15.54
N ASN A 189 -1.54 -35.86 -16.18
CA ASN A 189 -0.98 -34.67 -16.81
C ASN A 189 -0.89 -33.45 -15.86
N GLY A 190 -1.17 -33.64 -14.56
CA GLY A 190 -1.21 -32.57 -13.57
C GLY A 190 -2.26 -31.49 -13.89
N HIS A 191 -2.06 -30.30 -13.32
CA HIS A 191 -2.74 -29.05 -13.70
C HIS A 191 -1.87 -27.85 -13.31
N GLY A 192 -2.12 -26.72 -13.97
CA GLY A 192 -1.46 -25.45 -13.68
C GLY A 192 -2.12 -24.71 -12.52
N HIS A 193 -1.30 -23.95 -11.78
CA HIS A 193 -1.73 -22.88 -10.89
C HIS A 193 -0.96 -21.61 -11.23
N ASN A 194 -1.56 -20.48 -10.88
CA ASN A 194 -0.90 -19.19 -10.88
C ASN A 194 -0.45 -18.94 -9.44
N TYR A 195 0.85 -18.78 -9.24
CA TYR A 195 1.44 -18.48 -7.94
C TYR A 195 1.77 -16.99 -7.92
N PHE A 196 1.33 -16.31 -6.86
CA PHE A 196 1.69 -14.93 -6.58
C PHE A 196 2.67 -14.93 -5.40
N LEU A 197 3.79 -14.26 -5.58
CA LEU A 197 4.83 -14.10 -4.57
C LEU A 197 4.93 -12.62 -4.22
N ASP A 198 4.57 -12.30 -2.98
CA ASP A 198 4.78 -10.99 -2.37
C ASP A 198 6.12 -11.01 -1.62
N VAL A 199 7.04 -10.14 -2.02
CA VAL A 199 8.32 -9.95 -1.33
C VAL A 199 8.30 -8.60 -0.64
N THR A 200 8.35 -8.61 0.69
CA THR A 200 8.38 -7.41 1.52
C THR A 200 9.77 -7.20 2.11
N VAL A 201 10.32 -5.99 1.94
CA VAL A 201 11.59 -5.56 2.54
C VAL A 201 11.34 -4.49 3.60
N ARG A 202 12.20 -4.44 4.62
CA ARG A 202 12.17 -3.48 5.74
C ARG A 202 13.49 -2.73 5.82
#